data_AF-A0A9P9APY6-F1
#
_entry.id   AF-A0A9P9APY6-F1
#
_cell.length_a   1.000
_cell.length_b   1.000
_cell.length_c   1.000
_cell.angle_alpha   90.00
_cell.angle_beta   90.00
_cell.angle_gamma   90.00
#
_symmetry.space_group_name_H-M   'P 1'
#
loop_
_entity.id
_entity.type
_entity.pdbx_description
1 polymer ?
#
loop_
_entity_poly.entity_id
_entity_poly.type
_entity_poly.pdbx_seq_one_letter_code
_entity_poly.pdbx_strand_id
1 'polypeptide(L)'
;MHEIDDGNGWKHTDGASQQASIVRSRVFVLKTIITVGNCEYIFMWHFDQAAALHYRIQATGIFSTAPIAPGASVPWGKNVYMPGAWTGQDWVPLAEQGIRVRLDGLGNHGLKQWTAGSRSCL
;
A
#
# COMPACT_ATOMS: atom_id res chain seq x y z
N MET A 1 -3.73 3.10 16.49
CA MET A 1 -3.45 1.64 16.60
C MET A 1 -4.76 0.95 16.88
N HIS A 2 -5.06 -0.15 16.18
CA HIS A 2 -6.28 -0.93 16.40
C HIS A 2 -6.09 -2.34 15.83
N GLU A 3 -6.96 -3.27 16.21
CA GLU A 3 -7.05 -4.60 15.60
C GLU A 3 -8.19 -4.63 14.58
N ILE A 4 -8.01 -5.42 13.52
CA ILE A 4 -9.03 -5.70 12.50
C ILE A 4 -9.20 -7.22 12.32
N ASP A 5 -10.39 -7.62 11.89
CA ASP A 5 -10.67 -8.98 11.42
C ASP A 5 -10.40 -9.05 9.91
N ASP A 6 -9.40 -9.83 9.50
CA ASP A 6 -9.03 -10.00 8.08
C ASP A 6 -9.47 -11.37 7.55
N GLY A 7 -10.69 -11.78 7.91
CA GLY A 7 -11.28 -13.01 7.40
C GLY A 7 -10.70 -14.29 8.00
N ASN A 8 -10.40 -15.26 7.14
CA ASN A 8 -9.93 -16.58 7.57
C ASN A 8 -8.40 -16.60 7.60
N GLY A 9 -7.82 -16.97 8.74
CA GLY A 9 -6.38 -17.19 8.87
C GLY A 9 -5.99 -18.52 8.24
N TRP A 10 -6.53 -19.62 8.77
CA TRP A 10 -6.38 -20.94 8.15
C TRP A 10 -7.65 -21.77 8.32
N LYS A 11 -7.84 -22.69 7.38
CA LYS A 11 -8.89 -23.71 7.44
C LYS A 11 -8.33 -25.05 7.01
N HIS A 12 -8.72 -26.11 7.70
CA HIS A 12 -8.51 -27.49 7.27
C HIS A 12 -9.82 -28.25 7.39
N THR A 13 -10.11 -29.06 6.39
CA THR A 13 -11.25 -29.99 6.40
C THR A 13 -10.71 -31.35 6.01
N ASP A 14 -10.80 -32.29 6.93
CA ASP A 14 -10.41 -33.67 6.66
C ASP A 14 -11.54 -34.36 5.91
N GLY A 15 -11.24 -34.86 4.71
CA GLY A 15 -12.19 -35.58 3.88
C GLY A 15 -12.60 -36.95 4.43
N ALA A 16 -11.77 -37.57 5.28
CA ALA A 16 -12.04 -38.88 5.87
C ALA A 16 -12.92 -38.77 7.13
N SER A 17 -12.56 -37.90 8.07
CA SER A 17 -13.32 -37.71 9.32
C SER A 17 -14.44 -36.66 9.23
N GLN A 18 -14.51 -35.91 8.12
CA GLN A 18 -15.42 -34.75 7.92
C GLN A 18 -15.30 -33.66 9.00
N GLN A 19 -14.21 -33.64 9.75
CA GLN A 19 -13.96 -32.60 10.74
C GLN A 19 -13.39 -31.35 10.07
N ALA A 20 -13.90 -30.17 10.48
CA ALA A 20 -13.42 -28.89 10.01
C ALA A 20 -12.86 -28.07 11.16
N SER A 21 -11.63 -27.59 10.99
CA SER A 21 -10.97 -26.65 11.90
C SER A 21 -10.75 -25.33 11.17
N ILE A 22 -11.15 -24.22 11.80
CA ILE A 22 -11.04 -22.87 11.25
C ILE A 22 -10.52 -21.91 12.31
N VAL A 23 -9.65 -21.00 11.90
CA VAL A 23 -9.17 -19.90 12.73
C VAL A 23 -9.31 -18.58 11.96
N ARG A 24 -9.75 -17.53 12.66
CA ARG A 24 -9.91 -16.18 12.11
C ARG A 24 -8.58 -15.44 12.11
N SER A 25 -8.35 -14.63 11.09
CA SER A 25 -7.16 -13.77 11.02
C SER A 25 -7.43 -12.48 11.78
N ARG A 26 -6.75 -12.29 12.92
CA ARG A 26 -6.71 -10.99 13.61
C ARG A 26 -5.43 -10.27 13.26
N VAL A 27 -5.55 -9.03 12.80
CA VAL A 27 -4.42 -8.23 12.34
C VAL A 27 -4.31 -6.98 13.20
N PHE A 28 -3.12 -6.73 13.75
CA PHE A 28 -2.82 -5.49 14.44
C PHE A 28 -2.35 -4.44 13.43
N VAL A 29 -3.04 -3.29 13.42
CA VAL A 29 -2.82 -2.20 12.47
C VAL A 29 -2.18 -1.01 13.18
N LEU A 30 -0.94 -0.72 12.82
CA LEU A 30 -0.27 0.54 13.14
C LEU A 30 -0.36 1.47 11.92
N LYS A 31 -1.12 2.55 12.07
CA LYS A 31 -1.41 3.52 11.01
C LYS A 31 -0.96 4.92 11.43
N THR A 32 -0.23 5.58 10.54
CA THR A 32 0.14 6.99 10.67
C THR A 32 -0.25 7.72 9.39
N ILE A 33 -0.89 8.88 9.54
CA ILE A 33 -1.28 9.75 8.43
C ILE A 33 -0.46 11.03 8.56
N ILE A 34 0.22 11.40 7.47
CA ILE A 34 0.92 12.69 7.38
C ILE A 34 0.33 13.51 6.24
N THR A 35 0.25 14.82 6.45
CA THR A 35 -0.19 15.77 5.42
C THR A 35 1.01 16.60 5.01
N VAL A 36 1.31 16.62 3.72
CA VAL A 36 2.39 17.43 3.13
C VAL A 36 1.78 18.28 2.02
N GLY A 37 1.57 19.57 2.31
CA GLY A 37 0.87 20.47 1.39
C GLY A 37 -0.56 20.00 1.12
N ASN A 38 -0.83 19.65 -0.12
CA ASN A 38 -2.13 19.23 -0.66
C ASN A 38 -2.35 17.71 -0.66
N CYS A 39 -1.33 16.92 -0.31
CA CYS A 39 -1.37 15.46 -0.33
C CYS A 39 -1.39 14.90 1.10
N GLU A 40 -2.16 13.83 1.31
CA GLU A 40 -2.03 13.00 2.51
C GLU A 40 -1.42 11.64 2.16
N TYR A 41 -0.51 11.20 3.02
CA TYR A 41 0.14 9.90 2.93
C TYR A 41 -0.26 9.06 4.12
N ILE A 42 -0.77 7.86 3.84
CA ILE A 42 -1.18 6.88 4.84
C ILE A 42 -0.14 5.76 4.84
N PHE A 43 0.57 5.64 5.95
CA PHE A 43 1.48 4.54 6.23
C PHE A 43 0.78 3.52 7.11
N MET A 44 0.73 2.27 6.65
CA MET A 44 0.09 1.17 7.39
C MET A 44 1.04 -0.01 7.52
N TRP A 45 1.22 -0.45 8.75
CA TRP A 45 1.86 -1.69 9.11
C TRP A 45 0.79 -2.66 9.62
N HIS A 46 0.72 -3.82 9.00
CA HIS A 46 -0.15 -4.92 9.40
C HIS A 46 0.71 -6.05 9.94
N PHE A 47 0.42 -6.44 11.18
CA PHE A 47 1.01 -7.59 11.82
C PHE A 47 -0.07 -8.66 11.93
N ASP A 48 0.15 -9.82 11.31
CA ASP A 48 -0.79 -10.93 11.36
C ASP A 48 -0.38 -11.98 12.41
N GLN A 49 -1.26 -12.94 12.67
CA GLN A 49 -1.00 -14.06 13.58
C GLN A 49 -0.07 -15.13 13.00
N ALA A 50 0.25 -15.05 11.70
CA ALA A 50 1.23 -15.92 11.03
C ALA A 50 2.65 -15.32 11.09
N ALA A 51 2.85 -14.25 11.87
CA ALA A 51 4.10 -13.49 11.98
C ALA A 51 4.57 -12.82 10.69
N ALA A 52 3.67 -12.60 9.73
CA ALA A 52 3.94 -11.80 8.54
C ALA A 52 3.80 -10.30 8.84
N LEU A 53 4.69 -9.54 8.21
CA LEU A 53 4.69 -8.09 8.23
C LEU A 53 4.27 -7.60 6.83
N HIS A 54 3.10 -6.98 6.73
CA HIS A 54 2.68 -6.30 5.51
C HIS A 54 2.78 -4.80 5.69
N TYR A 55 3.44 -4.16 4.73
CA TYR A 55 3.57 -2.72 4.68
C TYR A 55 2.86 -2.17 3.46
N ARG A 56 2.01 -1.17 3.66
CA ARG A 56 1.25 -0.51 2.60
C ARG A 56 1.34 1.00 2.74
N ILE A 57 1.65 1.66 1.63
CA ILE A 57 1.56 3.11 1.47
C ILE A 57 0.36 3.40 0.58
N GLN A 58 -0.46 4.35 0.99
CA GLN A 58 -1.50 4.92 0.14
C GLN A 58 -1.29 6.44 0.08
N ALA A 59 -1.27 6.97 -1.12
CA ALA A 59 -1.32 8.41 -1.36
C ALA A 59 -2.77 8.81 -1.65
N THR A 60 -3.26 9.83 -0.98
CA THR A 60 -4.59 10.43 -1.15
C THR A 60 -4.47 11.95 -1.09
N GLY A 61 -5.59 12.64 -1.27
CA GLY A 61 -5.69 14.10 -1.12
C GLY A 61 -6.11 14.80 -2.39
N ILE A 62 -5.80 16.09 -2.45
CA ILE A 62 -6.15 16.94 -3.58
C ILE A 62 -4.91 17.09 -4.44
N PHE A 63 -5.06 16.87 -5.73
CA PHE A 63 -3.95 17.02 -6.66
C PHE A 63 -3.48 18.47 -6.78
N SER A 64 -2.19 18.68 -7.02
CA SER A 64 -1.67 20.03 -7.28
C SER A 64 -2.15 20.48 -8.66
N THR A 65 -2.88 21.60 -8.73
CA THR A 65 -3.43 22.13 -9.97
C THR A 65 -2.74 23.43 -10.40
N ALA A 66 -2.60 23.60 -11.71
CA ALA A 66 -2.09 24.82 -12.33
C ALA A 66 -3.12 25.34 -13.34
N PRO A 67 -3.27 26.67 -13.48
CA PRO A 67 -4.18 27.25 -14.45
C PRO A 67 -3.64 27.05 -15.88
N ILE A 68 -4.54 26.78 -16.83
CA ILE A 68 -4.26 26.67 -18.26
C ILE A 68 -5.26 27.51 -19.07
N ALA A 69 -4.94 27.76 -20.34
CA ALA A 69 -5.88 28.44 -21.23
C ALA A 69 -7.12 27.55 -21.51
N PRO A 70 -8.33 28.14 -21.67
CA PRO A 70 -9.53 27.39 -22.04
C PRO A 70 -9.31 26.53 -23.29
N GLY A 71 -9.60 25.23 -23.17
CA GLY A 71 -9.47 24.27 -24.28
C GLY A 71 -8.04 23.81 -24.57
N ALA A 72 -7.02 24.29 -23.85
CA ALA A 72 -5.65 23.81 -24.00
C ALA A 72 -5.47 22.43 -23.34
N SER A 73 -4.57 21.62 -23.90
CA SER A 73 -4.04 20.40 -23.28
C SER A 73 -2.52 20.55 -23.18
N VAL A 74 -1.95 20.13 -22.05
CA VAL A 74 -0.52 20.22 -21.78
C VAL A 74 0.10 18.82 -21.72
N PRO A 75 1.36 18.63 -22.15
CA PRO A 75 1.98 17.31 -22.21
C PRO A 75 2.42 16.75 -20.85
N TRP A 76 2.40 17.54 -19.79
CA TRP A 76 2.91 17.22 -18.44
C TRP A 76 1.80 17.03 -17.39
N GLY A 77 0.54 16.99 -17.82
CA GLY A 77 -0.58 16.93 -16.92
C GLY A 77 -1.91 16.68 -17.60
N LYS A 78 -2.88 16.18 -16.85
CA LYS A 78 -4.25 15.93 -17.35
C LYS A 78 -5.18 17.09 -17.00
N ASN A 79 -6.05 17.44 -17.95
CA ASN A 79 -7.09 18.44 -17.72
C ASN A 79 -8.04 17.97 -16.61
N VAL A 80 -8.26 18.82 -15.63
CA VAL A 80 -9.14 18.56 -14.50
C VAL A 80 -10.47 19.25 -14.72
N TYR A 81 -11.57 18.56 -14.43
CA TYR A 81 -12.92 19.11 -14.57
C TYR A 81 -13.20 20.09 -13.42
N MET A 82 -12.90 21.37 -13.65
CA MET A 82 -13.14 22.48 -12.73
C MET A 82 -13.51 23.76 -13.53
N PRO A 83 -14.28 24.71 -12.97
CA PRO A 83 -14.52 26.00 -13.62
C PRO A 83 -13.25 26.83 -13.76
N GLY A 84 -13.03 27.40 -14.95
CA GLY A 84 -11.72 27.93 -15.36
C GLY A 84 -10.83 26.76 -15.79
N ALA A 85 -10.09 26.85 -16.88
CA ALA A 85 -9.35 25.69 -17.36
C ALA A 85 -8.14 25.39 -16.44
N TRP A 86 -8.10 24.18 -15.88
CA TRP A 86 -7.04 23.72 -14.98
C TRP A 86 -6.45 22.40 -15.46
N THR A 87 -5.16 22.23 -15.18
CA THR A 87 -4.45 20.97 -15.38
C THR A 87 -3.90 20.48 -14.05
N GLY A 88 -3.93 19.17 -13.85
CA GLY A 88 -3.24 18.52 -12.76
C GLY A 88 -1.79 18.24 -13.15
N GLN A 89 -0.84 18.56 -12.29
CA GLN A 89 0.58 18.25 -12.53
C GLN A 89 0.93 16.79 -12.24
N ASP A 90 1.39 16.04 -13.24
CA ASP A 90 1.77 14.64 -13.04
C ASP A 90 3.04 14.52 -12.17
N TRP A 91 2.91 13.94 -10.98
CA TRP A 91 4.00 13.69 -10.04
C TRP A 91 4.08 12.20 -9.66
N VAL A 92 5.30 11.66 -9.60
CA VAL A 92 5.56 10.29 -9.13
C VAL A 92 5.99 10.33 -7.66
N PRO A 93 5.15 9.86 -6.71
CA PRO A 93 5.56 9.79 -5.32
C PRO A 93 6.60 8.68 -5.14
N LEU A 94 7.72 9.02 -4.49
CA LEU A 94 8.75 8.06 -4.09
C LEU A 94 8.73 7.93 -2.56
N ALA A 95 8.69 6.69 -2.09
CA ALA A 95 8.81 6.38 -0.67
C ALA A 95 9.79 5.24 -0.48
N GLU A 96 10.79 5.46 0.36
CA GLU A 96 11.80 4.47 0.71
C GLU A 96 11.58 4.00 2.15
N GLN A 97 11.74 2.69 2.37
CA GLN A 97 11.67 2.08 3.70
C GLN A 97 12.98 1.37 4.04
N GLY A 98 13.60 1.80 5.13
CA GLY A 98 14.77 1.15 5.70
C GLY A 98 14.38 0.09 6.73
N ILE A 99 14.27 -1.17 6.34
CA ILE A 99 14.03 -2.29 7.27
C ILE A 99 15.36 -2.95 7.62
N ARG A 100 15.80 -2.80 8.88
CA ARG A 100 16.94 -3.55 9.42
C ARG A 100 16.46 -4.88 9.97
N VAL A 101 16.59 -5.92 9.16
CA VAL A 101 16.21 -7.28 9.55
C VAL A 101 17.27 -7.86 10.50
N ARG A 102 16.82 -8.57 11.54
CA ARG A 102 17.62 -9.42 12.43
C ARG A 102 16.87 -10.75 12.59
N LEU A 103 17.23 -11.76 11.78
CA LEU A 103 16.63 -13.09 11.84
C LEU A 103 17.46 -13.88 12.83
N ASP A 104 16.87 -14.21 13.99
CA ASP A 104 17.54 -14.97 15.06
C ASP A 104 18.86 -14.36 15.59
N GLY A 105 19.20 -13.11 15.23
CA GLY A 105 20.44 -12.45 15.63
C GLY A 105 20.94 -11.41 14.63
N LEU A 106 22.23 -11.05 14.75
CA LEU A 106 22.88 -10.03 13.91
C LEU A 106 23.50 -10.61 12.61
N GLY A 107 23.68 -11.92 12.52
CA GLY A 107 24.41 -12.62 11.45
C GLY A 107 23.59 -12.89 10.19
N ASN A 108 22.82 -11.91 9.72
CA ASN A 108 21.93 -12.09 8.58
C ASN A 108 22.69 -12.12 7.24
N HIS A 109 22.31 -13.06 6.37
CA HIS A 109 22.76 -13.11 4.98
C HIS A 109 21.57 -12.96 4.03
N GLY A 110 21.73 -12.14 2.98
CA GLY A 110 20.68 -11.91 1.99
C GLY A 110 20.71 -12.96 0.88
N LEU A 111 19.60 -13.66 0.69
CA LEU A 111 19.35 -14.45 -0.50
C LEU A 111 18.35 -13.68 -1.39
N LYS A 112 18.72 -13.38 -2.64
CA LYS A 112 17.79 -12.83 -3.64
C LYS A 112 17.38 -13.95 -4.58
N GLN A 113 16.12 -14.37 -4.50
CA GLN A 113 15.52 -15.29 -5.46
C GLN A 113 14.59 -14.49 -6.39
N TRP A 114 14.92 -14.47 -7.68
CA TRP A 114 14.14 -13.74 -8.68
C TRP A 114 12.87 -14.52 -9.03
N THR A 115 11.72 -13.87 -8.87
CA THR A 115 10.45 -14.30 -9.49
C THR A 115 10.10 -13.32 -10.60
N ALA A 116 9.96 -13.82 -11.84
CA ALA A 116 9.58 -13.00 -12.98
C ALA A 116 8.12 -12.54 -12.83
N GLY A 117 7.91 -11.24 -12.67
CA GLY A 117 6.58 -10.62 -12.62
C GLY A 117 6.56 -9.37 -13.48
N SER A 118 6.01 -9.48 -14.69
CA SER A 118 5.75 -8.33 -15.56
C SER A 118 4.35 -7.80 -15.28
N ARG A 119 4.23 -6.58 -14.72
CA ARG A 119 3.03 -5.75 -14.90
C ARG A 119 3.45 -4.31 -15.11
N SER A 120 3.29 -3.83 -16.34
CA SER A 120 3.23 -2.42 -16.68
C SER A 120 1.87 -1.87 -16.24
N CYS A 121 1.85 -0.78 -15.46
CA CYS A 121 0.65 0.00 -15.23
C CYS A 121 0.50 1.00 -16.39
N LEU A 122 -0.66 0.97 -17.04
CA LEU A 122 -1.17 2.07 -17.88
C LEU A 122 -1.81 3.15 -16.99
#